data_AF-A0A4U6M490-F1
#
_entry.id   AF-A0A4U6M490-F1
#
_cell.length_a   1.000
_cell.length_b   1.000
_cell.length_c   1.000
_cell.angle_alpha   90.00
_cell.angle_beta   90.00
_cell.angle_gamma   90.00
#
_symmetry.space_group_name_H-M   'P 1'
#
loop_
_entity.id
_entity.type
_entity.pdbx_description
1 polymer ?
#
loop_
_entity_poly.entity_id
_entity_poly.type
_entity_poly.pdbx_seq_one_letter_code
_entity_poly.pdbx_strand_id
1 'polypeptide(L)' 'MPAPKNDQPLRCGQCQRLLAVVAGPYLLLHIKCPRCKTLNHFTRSH' A
#
# COMPACT_ATOMS: atom_id res chain seq x y z
N MET A 1 12.56 -21.76 9.71
CA MET A 1 12.81 -21.07 8.42
C MET A 1 11.89 -19.86 8.35
N PRO A 2 12.39 -18.62 8.17
CA PRO A 2 11.50 -17.46 8.06
C PRO A 2 10.71 -17.55 6.74
N ALA A 3 9.38 -17.46 6.84
CA ALA A 3 8.48 -17.50 5.70
C ALA A 3 8.80 -16.40 4.67
N PRO A 4 8.53 -16.61 3.37
CA PRO A 4 8.75 -15.59 2.34
C PRO A 4 7.95 -14.33 2.68
N LYS A 5 8.66 -13.24 2.97
CA LYS A 5 8.07 -11.94 3.23
C LYS A 5 7.56 -11.41 1.90
N ASN A 6 6.27 -11.59 1.65
CA ASN A 6 5.63 -11.04 0.46
C ASN A 6 5.34 -9.55 0.71
N ASP A 7 6.40 -8.76 0.79
CA ASP A 7 6.37 -7.31 0.99
C ASP A 7 5.70 -6.64 -0.21
N GLN A 8 4.43 -6.31 -0.08
CA GLN A 8 3.65 -5.73 -1.19
C GLN A 8 3.85 -4.21 -1.22
N PRO A 9 4.37 -3.63 -2.33
CA PRO A 9 4.47 -2.18 -2.46
C PRO A 9 3.11 -1.57 -2.80
N LEU A 10 2.61 -0.68 -1.94
CA LEU A 10 1.44 0.14 -2.21
C LEU A 10 1.88 1.45 -2.86
N ARG A 11 1.41 1.68 -4.08
CA ARG A 11 1.73 2.88 -4.86
C ARG A 11 0.50 3.74 -5.03
N CYS A 12 0.72 5.05 -5.13
CA CYS A 12 -0.35 5.98 -5.41
C CYS A 12 -0.93 5.74 -6.81
N GLY A 13 -2.25 5.64 -6.93
CA GLY A 13 -2.92 5.42 -8.22
C GLY A 13 -2.80 6.57 -9.23
N GLN A 14 -2.39 7.77 -8.79
CA GLN A 14 -2.24 8.95 -9.65
C GLN A 14 -0.80 9.20 -10.08
N CYS A 15 0.14 9.23 -9.13
CA CYS A 15 1.54 9.60 -9.42
C CYS A 15 2.52 8.42 -9.32
N GLN A 16 2.02 7.20 -9.07
CA GLN A 16 2.82 5.96 -8.93
C GLN A 16 3.90 5.99 -7.83
N ARG A 17 3.90 7.04 -6.99
CA ARG A 17 4.79 7.19 -5.84
C ARG A 17 4.53 6.05 -4.85
N LEU A 18 5.60 5.42 -4.38
CA LEU A 18 5.53 4.44 -3.29
C LEU A 18 5.01 5.13 -2.03
N LEU A 19 3.93 4.61 -1.46
CA LEU A 19 3.28 5.13 -0.26
C LEU A 19 3.62 4.29 0.96
N ALA A 20 3.59 2.97 0.82
CA ALA A 20 3.91 2.03 1.89
C ALA A 20 4.43 0.70 1.30
N VAL A 21 5.12 -0.06 2.12
CA VAL A 21 5.43 -1.47 1.88
C VAL A 21 4.78 -2.24 3.01
N VAL A 22 3.90 -3.18 2.68
CA VAL A 22 3.15 -3.93 3.70
C VAL A 22 3.73 -5.32 3.85
N ALA A 23 4.31 -5.57 5.01
CA ALA A 23 4.74 -6.88 5.46
C ALA A 23 3.59 -7.58 6.20
N GLY A 24 2.62 -8.13 5.46
CA GLY A 24 1.50 -8.89 6.03
C GLY A 24 0.12 -8.54 5.46
N PRO A 25 -0.94 -9.16 5.99
CA PRO A 25 -2.32 -8.87 5.61
C PRO A 25 -2.77 -7.52 6.17
N TYR A 26 -3.64 -6.85 5.42
CA TYR A 26 -4.34 -5.64 5.84
C TYR A 26 -5.76 -5.70 5.28
N LEU A 27 -6.74 -5.16 6.00
CA LEU A 27 -8.15 -5.16 5.53
C LEU A 27 -8.46 -3.88 4.73
N LEU A 28 -8.15 -2.72 5.31
CA LEU A 28 -8.42 -1.41 4.74
C LEU A 28 -7.28 -0.45 5.12
N LEU A 29 -6.72 0.27 4.14
CA LEU A 29 -5.73 1.31 4.37
C LEU A 29 -6.05 2.57 3.56
N HIS A 30 -6.12 3.71 4.24
CA HIS A 30 -6.26 5.02 3.60
C HIS A 30 -4.96 5.80 3.76
N ILE A 31 -4.28 6.07 2.65
CA ILE A 31 -3.01 6.82 2.67
C ILE A 31 -3.12 8.03 1.74
N LYS A 32 -2.91 9.21 2.32
CA LYS A 32 -2.77 10.45 1.54
C LYS A 32 -1.40 10.50 0.88
N CYS A 33 -1.36 10.69 -0.43
CA CYS A 33 -0.10 10.89 -1.13
C CYS A 33 0.47 12.28 -0.80
N PRO A 34 1.72 12.39 -0.28
CA PRO A 34 2.33 13.69 0.01
C PRO A 34 2.65 14.49 -1.25
N ARG A 35 2.75 13.85 -2.42
CA ARG A 35 3.09 14.50 -3.69
C ARG A 35 1.87 15.10 -4.41
N CYS A 36 0.86 14.28 -4.69
CA CYS A 36 -0.32 14.70 -5.46
C CYS A 36 -1.56 14.97 -4.59
N LYS A 37 -1.46 14.82 -3.28
CA LYS A 37 -2.54 15.02 -2.28
C LYS A 37 -3.75 14.08 -2.43
N THR A 38 -3.76 13.17 -3.41
CA THR A 38 -4.78 12.13 -3.58
C THR A 38 -4.84 11.21 -2.36
N LEU A 39 -6.05 10.96 -1.86
CA LEU A 39 -6.31 9.95 -0.86
C LEU A 39 -6.45 8.58 -1.56
N ASN A 40 -5.56 7.64 -1.27
CA ASN A 40 -5.58 6.31 -1.87
C ASN A 40 -6.28 5.36 -0.91
N HIS A 41 -7.23 4.59 -1.44
CA HIS A 41 -7.98 3.57 -0.70
C HIS A 41 -7.46 2.21 -1.13
N PHE A 42 -6.80 1.50 -0.22
CA PHE A 42 -6.31 0.15 -0.45
C PHE A 42 -7.19 -0.83 0.32
N THR A 43 -7.74 -1.78 -0.41
CA THR A 43 -8.49 -2.91 0.10
C THR A 43 -7.75 -4.17 -0.31
N ARG A 44 -7.57 -5.12 0.62
CA ARG A 44 -7.17 -6.47 0.25
C ARG A 44 -8.43 -7.31 0.22
N SER A 45 -8.92 -7.61 -0.98
CA SER A 45 -9.86 -8.71 -1.17
C SER A 45 -9.10 -10.00 -0.85
N HIS A 46 -9.56 -10.71 0.17
CA HIS A 46 -9.07 -12.04 0.52
C HIS A 46 -9.18 -12.99 -0.68
#